data_AF-A0A968T3L1-F1
#
_entry.id   AF-A0A968T3L1-F1
#
_cell.length_a   1.000
_cell.length_b   1.000
_cell.length_c   1.000
_cell.angle_alpha   90.00
_cell.angle_beta   90.00
_cell.angle_gamma   90.00
#
_symmetry.space_group_name_H-M   'P 1'
#
loop_
_entity.id
_entity.type
_entity.pdbx_description
1 polymer ?
#
loop_
_entity_poly.entity_id
_entity_poly.type
_entity_poly.pdbx_seq_one_letter_code
_entity_poly.pdbx_strand_id
1 'polypeptide(L)'
;LNFTGFIYNGALSAKVGQNSLQGKQAERFQPARDYHSIARSALDTSRCYLFDPAILKTEAWGNFEEMVLKLSLQAGDDYEFENMYNFHAQRLPFSHYGIRLNKPTKKSSGNKTVAQTQKFELKS
;
A
#
# COMPACT_ATOMS: atom_id res chain seq x y z
N LEU A 1 16.48 6.73 21.65
CA LEU A 1 16.12 7.51 20.44
C LEU A 1 15.31 8.71 20.88
N ASN A 2 15.84 9.92 20.73
CA ASN A 2 15.08 11.13 21.06
C ASN A 2 14.35 11.59 19.79
N PHE A 3 13.03 11.51 19.82
CA PHE A 3 12.15 12.03 18.79
C PHE A 3 11.56 13.35 19.29
N THR A 4 11.72 14.43 18.52
CA THR A 4 11.07 15.71 18.80
C THR A 4 10.40 16.19 17.53
N GLY A 5 9.13 16.56 17.60
CA GLY A 5 8.41 17.07 16.45
C GLY A 5 7.24 17.95 16.84
N PHE A 6 6.84 18.84 15.94
CA PHE A 6 5.70 19.74 16.10
C PHE A 6 5.00 19.94 14.76
N ILE A 7 3.69 20.20 14.85
CA ILE A 7 2.85 20.61 13.72
C ILE A 7 2.44 22.06 13.97
N TYR A 8 2.78 22.96 13.07
CA TYR A 8 2.40 24.37 13.15
C TYR A 8 1.92 24.88 11.79
N ASN A 9 0.70 25.42 11.73
CA ASN A 9 0.09 25.95 10.50
C ASN A 9 0.14 24.98 9.30
N GLY A 10 -0.18 23.71 9.54
CA GLY A 10 -0.12 22.66 8.51
C GLY A 10 1.29 22.22 8.12
N ALA A 11 2.35 22.75 8.73
CA ALA A 11 3.72 22.30 8.52
C ALA A 11 4.15 21.32 9.63
N LEU A 12 4.64 20.15 9.23
CA LEU A 12 5.27 19.16 10.09
C LEU A 12 6.79 19.41 10.11
N SER A 13 7.37 19.45 11.30
CA SER A 13 8.82 19.42 11.49
C SER A 13 9.17 18.43 12.60
N ALA A 14 10.01 17.45 12.29
CA ALA A 14 10.49 16.45 13.24
C ALA A 14 12.00 16.24 13.12
N LYS A 15 12.66 15.96 14.25
CA LYS A 15 14.07 15.59 14.34
C LYS A 15 14.23 14.24 15.02
N VAL A 16 15.06 13.39 14.41
CA VAL A 16 15.42 12.05 14.89
C VAL A 16 16.94 11.90 14.79
N GLY A 17 17.65 12.09 15.90
CA GLY A 17 19.11 12.15 15.88
C GLY A 17 19.62 13.31 15.01
N GLN A 18 20.41 13.02 13.98
CA GLN A 18 20.85 14.01 12.98
C GLN A 18 19.90 14.15 11.78
N ASN A 19 18.86 13.31 11.69
CA ASN A 19 17.91 13.35 10.59
C ASN A 19 16.79 14.35 10.89
N SER A 20 16.37 15.11 9.88
CA SER A 20 15.20 15.98 9.96
C SER A 20 14.15 15.57 8.94
N LEU A 21 12.90 15.53 9.37
CA LEU A 21 11.74 15.26 8.53
C LEU A 21 10.88 16.51 8.51
N GLN A 22 10.54 16.98 7.32
CA GLN A 22 9.72 18.16 7.11
C GLN A 22 8.57 17.80 6.17
N GLY A 23 7.42 18.42 6.38
CA GLY A 23 6.25 18.22 5.53
C GLY A 23 5.32 19.43 5.58
N LYS A 24 4.49 19.57 4.57
CA LYS A 24 3.39 20.53 4.54
C LYS A 24 2.13 19.77 4.18
N GLN A 25 1.04 20.05 4.86
CA GLN A 25 -0.28 19.52 4.53
C GLN A 25 -0.62 19.95 3.11
N ALA A 26 -0.99 18.98 2.27
CA ALA A 26 -1.43 19.25 0.91
C ALA A 26 -2.75 20.03 0.95
N GLU A 27 -2.89 21.04 0.10
CA GLU A 27 -4.13 21.84 -0.01
C GLU A 27 -5.31 21.03 -0.56
N ARG A 28 -5.02 19.92 -1.25
CA ARG A 28 -6.02 18.99 -1.77
C ARG A 28 -5.59 17.56 -1.49
N PHE A 29 -6.54 16.75 -1.06
CA PHE A 29 -6.36 15.31 -0.97
C PHE A 29 -6.21 14.73 -2.37
N GLN A 30 -5.08 14.10 -2.65
CA GLN A 30 -4.81 13.42 -3.91
C GLN A 30 -4.26 12.04 -3.59
N PRO A 31 -5.10 10.98 -3.67
CA PRO A 31 -4.66 9.64 -3.33
C PRO A 31 -3.61 9.17 -4.34
N ALA A 32 -2.65 8.38 -3.87
CA ALA A 32 -1.59 7.87 -4.74
C ALA A 32 -2.12 6.89 -5.82
N ARG A 33 -3.30 6.28 -5.58
CA ARG A 33 -3.98 5.35 -6.49
C ARG A 33 -5.50 5.42 -6.33
N ASP A 34 -6.22 4.78 -7.23
CA ASP A 34 -7.66 4.52 -7.08
C ASP A 34 -7.90 3.34 -6.13
N TYR A 35 -7.84 3.63 -4.83
CA TYR A 35 -8.07 2.62 -3.79
C TYR A 35 -9.51 2.09 -3.78
N HIS A 36 -10.47 2.85 -4.28
CA HIS A 36 -11.86 2.40 -4.37
C HIS A 36 -12.02 1.29 -5.41
N SER A 37 -11.41 1.45 -6.58
CA SER A 37 -11.38 0.39 -7.59
C SER A 37 -10.62 -0.85 -7.10
N ILE A 38 -9.51 -0.66 -6.36
CA ILE A 38 -8.75 -1.77 -5.77
C ILE A 38 -9.60 -2.53 -4.73
N ALA A 39 -10.30 -1.80 -3.86
CA ALA A 39 -11.22 -2.37 -2.88
C ALA A 39 -12.31 -3.22 -3.54
N ARG A 40 -12.97 -2.67 -4.57
CA ARG A 40 -13.98 -3.42 -5.35
C ARG A 40 -13.38 -4.70 -5.94
N SER A 41 -12.22 -4.60 -6.59
CA SER A 41 -11.56 -5.76 -7.19
C SER A 41 -11.20 -6.83 -6.15
N ALA A 42 -10.76 -6.43 -4.95
CA ALA A 42 -10.45 -7.37 -3.87
C ALA A 42 -11.72 -8.08 -3.35
N LEU A 43 -12.81 -7.34 -3.16
CA LEU A 43 -14.10 -7.90 -2.77
C LEU A 43 -14.67 -8.83 -3.83
N ASP A 44 -14.63 -8.45 -5.11
CA ASP A 44 -15.09 -9.29 -6.23
C ASP A 44 -14.28 -10.57 -6.34
N THR A 45 -12.95 -10.49 -6.21
CA THR A 45 -12.09 -11.67 -6.13
C THR A 45 -12.52 -12.58 -4.99
N SER A 46 -12.78 -12.00 -3.82
CA SER A 46 -13.21 -12.77 -2.66
C SER A 46 -14.55 -13.46 -2.92
N ARG A 47 -15.53 -12.79 -3.53
CA ARG A 47 -16.83 -13.40 -3.88
C ARG A 47 -16.69 -14.59 -4.83
N CYS A 48 -15.75 -14.54 -5.76
CA CYS A 48 -15.51 -15.61 -6.73
C CYS A 48 -14.78 -16.83 -6.12
N TYR A 49 -13.93 -16.62 -5.13
CA TYR A 49 -12.97 -17.63 -4.67
C TYR A 49 -13.09 -18.00 -3.19
N LEU A 50 -14.00 -17.39 -2.42
CA LEU A 50 -14.24 -17.79 -1.05
C LEU A 50 -14.79 -19.22 -1.01
N PHE A 51 -14.14 -20.08 -0.24
CA PHE A 51 -14.48 -21.51 -0.16
C PHE A 51 -15.91 -21.76 0.33
N ASP A 52 -16.38 -20.96 1.29
CA ASP A 52 -17.75 -21.02 1.81
C ASP A 52 -18.53 -19.74 1.44
N PRO A 53 -19.34 -19.78 0.37
CA PRO A 53 -20.16 -18.65 -0.05
C PRO A 53 -21.23 -18.23 0.97
N ALA A 54 -21.58 -19.07 1.95
CA ALA A 54 -22.55 -18.70 2.98
C ALA A 54 -22.05 -17.51 3.82
N ILE A 55 -20.73 -17.39 3.99
CA ILE A 55 -20.09 -16.27 4.69
C ILE A 55 -20.44 -14.93 4.04
N LEU A 56 -20.54 -14.88 2.71
CA LEU A 56 -20.85 -13.65 1.95
C LEU A 56 -22.25 -13.11 2.25
N LYS A 57 -23.14 -13.94 2.82
CA LYS A 57 -24.51 -13.57 3.19
C LYS A 57 -24.64 -13.12 4.64
N THR A 58 -23.54 -13.13 5.40
CA THR A 58 -23.55 -12.73 6.81
C THR A 58 -23.53 -11.22 6.96
N GLU A 59 -24.11 -10.72 8.05
CA GLU A 59 -24.04 -9.31 8.41
C GLU A 59 -22.59 -8.84 8.61
N ALA A 60 -21.74 -9.69 9.18
CA ALA A 60 -20.31 -9.41 9.37
C ALA A 60 -19.61 -9.11 8.04
N TRP A 61 -19.93 -9.86 6.99
CA TRP A 61 -19.40 -9.62 5.66
C TRP A 61 -19.94 -8.33 5.04
N GLY A 62 -21.26 -8.10 5.11
CA GLY A 62 -21.85 -6.85 4.61
C GLY A 62 -21.26 -5.60 5.27
N ASN A 63 -21.10 -5.61 6.59
CA ASN A 63 -20.48 -4.53 7.35
C ASN A 63 -19.01 -4.33 6.96
N PHE A 64 -18.29 -5.42 6.70
CA PHE A 64 -16.91 -5.38 6.21
C PHE A 64 -16.82 -4.73 4.82
N GLU A 65 -17.65 -5.16 3.86
CA GLU A 65 -17.68 -4.59 2.51
C GLU A 65 -17.98 -3.09 2.52
N GLU A 66 -19.02 -2.68 3.26
CA GLU A 66 -19.42 -1.28 3.37
C GLU A 66 -18.28 -0.43 3.95
N MET A 67 -17.66 -0.89 5.04
CA MET A 67 -16.58 -0.17 5.69
C MET A 67 -15.35 -0.04 4.79
N VAL A 68 -14.94 -1.13 4.13
CA VAL A 68 -13.80 -1.10 3.22
C VAL A 68 -14.05 -0.17 2.03
N LEU A 69 -15.24 -0.24 1.41
CA LEU A 69 -15.58 0.63 0.29
C LEU A 69 -15.65 2.10 0.71
N LYS A 70 -16.22 2.41 1.87
CA LYS A 70 -16.28 3.76 2.40
C LYS A 70 -14.90 4.34 2.67
N LEU A 71 -14.06 3.60 3.41
CA LEU A 71 -12.76 4.11 3.81
C LEU A 71 -11.73 4.10 2.67
N SER A 72 -11.92 3.26 1.65
CA SER A 72 -11.10 3.30 0.43
C SER A 72 -11.13 4.65 -0.30
N LEU A 73 -12.20 5.43 -0.15
CA LEU A 73 -12.30 6.79 -0.69
C LEU A 73 -11.44 7.81 0.07
N GLN A 74 -10.97 7.43 1.26
CA GLN A 74 -10.20 8.29 2.18
C GLN A 74 -8.72 7.89 2.27
N ALA A 75 -8.35 6.74 1.72
CA ALA A 75 -6.97 6.26 1.76
C ALA A 75 -6.06 7.12 0.88
N GLY A 76 -5.01 7.71 1.47
CA GLY A 76 -4.05 8.53 0.76
C GLY A 76 -2.94 7.71 0.11
N ASP A 77 -2.55 6.60 0.75
CA ASP A 77 -1.47 5.74 0.28
C ASP A 77 -1.72 4.23 0.45
N ASP A 78 -0.79 3.44 -0.10
CA ASP A 78 -0.83 1.98 -0.14
C ASP A 78 -0.83 1.35 1.27
N TYR A 79 -0.12 1.97 2.21
CA TYR A 79 0.04 1.46 3.58
C TYR A 79 -1.21 1.74 4.43
N GLU A 80 -1.76 2.96 4.32
CA GLU A 80 -3.03 3.32 4.93
C GLU A 80 -4.14 2.37 4.47
N PHE A 81 -4.23 2.13 3.16
CA PHE A 81 -5.22 1.22 2.59
C PHE A 81 -5.05 -0.22 3.07
N GLU A 82 -3.84 -0.78 3.05
CA GLU A 82 -3.54 -2.13 3.53
C GLU A 82 -3.94 -2.30 5.00
N ASN A 83 -3.50 -1.38 5.87
CA ASN A 83 -3.78 -1.43 7.30
C ASN A 83 -5.29 -1.37 7.58
N MET A 84 -5.98 -0.43 6.96
CA MET A 84 -7.42 -0.25 7.10
C MET A 84 -8.20 -1.49 6.66
N TYR A 85 -7.88 -2.04 5.48
CA TYR A 85 -8.51 -3.25 4.98
C TYR A 85 -8.32 -4.41 5.95
N ASN A 86 -7.08 -4.63 6.38
CA ASN A 86 -6.71 -5.75 7.24
C ASN A 86 -7.27 -5.59 8.67
N PHE A 87 -7.35 -4.37 9.19
CA PHE A 87 -7.97 -4.09 10.48
C PHE A 87 -9.46 -4.47 10.49
N HIS A 88 -10.19 -4.15 9.43
CA HIS A 88 -11.60 -4.53 9.31
C HIS A 88 -11.78 -6.02 9.01
N ALA A 89 -10.87 -6.63 8.24
CA ALA A 89 -10.89 -8.06 7.96
C ALA A 89 -10.78 -8.93 9.22
N GLN A 90 -10.11 -8.47 10.28
CA GLN A 90 -10.00 -9.17 11.57
C GLN A 90 -11.33 -9.40 12.28
N ARG A 91 -12.39 -8.66 11.90
CA ARG A 91 -13.73 -8.79 12.50
C ARG A 91 -14.56 -9.90 11.86
N LEU A 92 -14.09 -10.49 10.76
CA LEU A 92 -14.77 -11.56 10.08
C LEU A 92 -14.64 -12.88 10.88
N PRO A 93 -15.62 -13.80 10.77
CA PRO A 93 -15.63 -15.05 11.54
C PRO A 93 -14.63 -16.11 11.02
N PHE A 94 -13.56 -15.71 10.33
CA PHE A 94 -12.54 -16.59 9.79
C PHE A 94 -11.15 -15.93 9.82
N SER A 95 -10.14 -16.77 9.91
CA SER A 95 -8.74 -16.34 10.01
C SER A 95 -8.08 -16.25 8.63
N HIS A 96 -6.95 -15.52 8.56
CA HIS A 96 -6.08 -15.44 7.38
C HIS A 96 -6.66 -14.75 6.14
N TYR A 97 -7.58 -13.81 6.33
CA TYR A 97 -8.12 -12.99 5.25
C TYR A 97 -7.60 -11.55 5.31
N GLY A 98 -7.20 -11.02 4.16
CA GLY A 98 -6.62 -9.69 4.06
C GLY A 98 -5.93 -9.48 2.72
N ILE A 99 -5.42 -8.27 2.52
CA ILE A 99 -4.58 -7.90 1.38
C ILE A 99 -3.14 -7.69 1.83
N ARG A 100 -2.21 -7.79 0.90
CA ARG A 100 -0.80 -7.50 1.17
C ARG A 100 -0.18 -6.66 0.07
N LEU A 101 0.69 -5.74 0.46
CA LEU A 101 1.55 -5.03 -0.46
C LEU A 101 2.59 -5.97 -1.04
N ASN A 102 2.63 -6.06 -2.37
CA ASN A 102 3.71 -6.75 -3.06
C ASN A 102 4.99 -5.97 -2.84
N LYS A 103 5.89 -6.52 -2.01
CA LYS A 103 7.27 -6.03 -1.97
C LYS A 103 7.85 -6.23 -3.37
N PRO A 104 8.50 -5.22 -3.97
CA PRO A 104 9.20 -5.43 -5.22
C PRO A 104 10.18 -6.58 -4.99
N THR A 105 9.93 -7.71 -5.66
CA THR A 105 10.91 -8.78 -5.70
C THR A 105 12.17 -8.13 -6.27
N LYS A 106 13.28 -8.16 -5.52
CA LYS A 106 14.57 -7.82 -6.10
C LYS A 106 14.67 -8.73 -7.32
N LYS A 107 14.53 -8.16 -8.53
CA LYS A 107 14.92 -8.87 -9.74
C LYS A 107 16.33 -9.33 -9.46
N SER A 108 16.55 -10.65 -9.37
CA SER A 108 17.89 -11.19 -9.41
C SER A 108 18.53 -10.54 -10.63
N SER A 109 19.56 -9.74 -10.40
CA SER A 109 20.37 -9.10 -11.42
C SER A 109 21.10 -10.20 -12.18
N GLY A 110 20.36 -10.89 -13.06
CA GLY A 110 20.83 -11.93 -13.96
C GLY A 110 20.99 -11.41 -15.37
N ASN A 111 21.55 -10.21 -15.55
CA ASN A 111 22.16 -9.82 -16.80
C ASN A 111 23.60 -9.42 -16.47
N LYS A 112 24.52 -10.38 -16.60
CA LYS A 112 25.93 -10.05 -16.84
C LYS A 112 25.96 -9.34 -18.19
N THR A 113 25.94 -8.01 -18.18
CA THR A 113 26.44 -7.23 -19.31
C THR A 113 27.92 -7.57 -19.41
N VAL A 114 28.25 -8.54 -20.27
CA VAL A 114 29.62 -8.76 -20.70
C VAL A 114 30.00 -7.49 -21.45
N ALA A 115 30.77 -6.61 -20.80
CA ALA A 115 31.44 -5.53 -21.48
C ALA A 115 32.41 -6.15 -22.49
N GLN A 116 31.97 -6.30 -23.74
CA GLN A 116 32.87 -6.53 -24.85
C GLN A 116 33.65 -5.24 -25.08
N THR A 117 34.86 -5.17 -24.52
CA THR A 117 35.87 -4.20 -24.92
C THR A 117 36.21 -4.46 -26.39
N GLN A 118 35.57 -3.77 -27.33
CA GLN A 118 36.05 -3.71 -28.70
C GLN A 118 37.27 -2.78 -28.73
N LYS A 119 38.44 -3.40 -28.89
CA LYS A 119 39.70 -2.73 -29.18
C LYS A 119 39.64 -2.26 -30.63
N PHE A 120 39.61 -0.95 -30.86
CA PHE A 120 39.81 -0.38 -32.20
C PHE A 120 41.27 0.02 -32.35
N GLU A 121 42.02 -0.69 -33.19
CA GLU A 121 43.34 -0.27 -33.65
C GLU A 121 43.16 0.63 -34.88
N LEU A 122 43.53 1.90 -34.75
CA LEU A 122 43.70 2.80 -35.89
C LEU A 122 45.06 2.49 -36.54
N LYS A 123 45.04 2.04 -37.80
CA LYS A 123 46.23 1.98 -38.64
C LYS A 123 46.50 3.36 -39.21
N SER A 124 47.70 3.88 -38.94
CA SER A 124 48.31 5.01 -39.66
C SER A 124 48.98 4.52 -40.94
#